data_AF-A0A9N9DST7-F1
#
_entry.id   AF-A0A9N9DST7-F1
#
_cell.length_a   1.000
_cell.length_b   1.000
_cell.length_c   1.000
_cell.angle_alpha   90.00
_cell.angle_beta   90.00
_cell.angle_gamma   90.00
#
_symmetry.space_group_name_H-M   'P 1'
#
loop_
_entity.id
_entity.type
_entity.pdbx_description
1 polymer ?
#
loop_
_entity_poly.entity_id
_entity_poly.type
_entity_poly.pdbx_seq_one_letter_code
_entity_poly.pdbx_strand_id
1 'polypeptide(L)'
;LIEELKSSSSSCSTASQTEYIMSPGNFTDLYNAIIKAEEQIGSTNQEVIRAYFLFGKKLKEKLAEYIKTNKECKAQRLLIKEVSVQLSFDLSKNAVEKRIERVRKIYDLFTTIGEDKIEKVKSYSALRISKLNWDEIDVIVEKFEF
;
A
#
# COMPACT_ATOMS: atom_id res chain seq x y z
N LEU A 1 9.81 8.30 2.87
CA LEU A 1 9.07 7.15 3.42
C LEU A 1 9.50 6.91 4.86
N ILE A 2 10.80 6.67 5.12
CA ILE A 2 11.34 6.49 6.49
C ILE A 2 10.88 7.61 7.46
N GLU A 3 11.00 8.88 7.06
CA GLU A 3 10.58 10.01 7.91
C GLU A 3 9.08 9.96 8.28
N GLU A 4 8.22 9.62 7.33
CA GLU A 4 6.78 9.47 7.59
C GLU A 4 6.52 8.33 8.58
N LEU A 5 7.17 7.18 8.37
CA LEU A 5 7.04 5.99 9.23
C LEU A 5 7.56 6.21 10.66
N LYS A 6 8.56 7.10 10.84
CA LYS A 6 9.11 7.47 12.16
C LYS A 6 8.30 8.54 12.89
N SER A 7 7.48 9.32 12.19
CA SER A 7 6.72 10.41 12.81
C SER A 7 5.78 9.93 13.93
N SER A 8 5.70 10.71 15.00
CA SER A 8 4.72 10.56 16.08
C SER A 8 3.39 11.14 15.61
N SER A 9 2.29 10.39 15.77
CA SER A 9 0.96 10.83 15.39
C SER A 9 0.53 12.03 16.25
N SER A 10 0.58 13.23 15.70
CA SER A 10 -0.19 14.37 16.21
C SER A 10 -1.56 14.32 15.54
N SER A 11 -2.54 13.72 16.22
CA SER A 11 -3.92 13.70 15.77
C SER A 11 -4.53 15.09 15.99
N CYS A 12 -4.71 15.87 14.93
CA CYS A 12 -5.66 16.97 14.94
C CYS A 12 -6.89 16.51 14.16
N SER A 13 -7.93 16.11 14.89
CA SER A 13 -9.21 15.74 14.31
C SER A 13 -10.08 16.99 14.19
N THR A 14 -10.55 17.29 12.99
CA THR A 14 -11.78 18.08 12.81
C THR A 14 -12.64 17.45 11.72
N ALA A 15 -13.88 17.17 12.12
CA ALA A 15 -14.87 16.47 11.33
C ALA A 15 -15.55 17.39 10.30
N SER A 16 -15.90 16.74 9.19
CA SER A 16 -17.13 16.92 8.39
C SER A 16 -17.25 18.03 7.35
N GLN A 17 -17.88 17.55 6.26
CA GLN A 17 -18.65 18.20 5.21
C GLN A 17 -17.91 18.76 3.98
N THR A 18 -18.31 18.16 2.87
CA THR A 18 -18.01 18.49 1.48
C THR A 18 -18.93 19.63 1.07
N GLU A 19 -18.43 20.86 1.15
CA GLU A 19 -19.04 22.00 0.46
C GLU A 19 -18.22 22.28 -0.79
N TYR A 20 -18.91 22.23 -1.93
CA TYR A 20 -18.37 22.55 -3.25
C TYR A 20 -18.06 24.05 -3.27
N ILE A 21 -16.78 24.44 -3.49
CA ILE A 21 -16.35 25.83 -3.43
C ILE A 21 -16.96 26.62 -4.61
N MET A 22 -18.00 27.39 -4.31
CA MET A 22 -18.62 28.35 -5.23
C MET A 22 -18.27 29.78 -4.80
N SER A 23 -16.98 30.12 -4.85
CA SER A 23 -16.37 31.47 -4.86
C SER A 23 -14.90 31.32 -4.47
N PRO A 24 -13.90 31.88 -5.18
CA PRO A 24 -12.52 31.83 -4.72
C PRO A 24 -12.42 32.64 -3.43
N GLY A 25 -12.38 31.95 -2.30
CA GLY A 25 -12.10 32.55 -0.99
C GLY A 25 -10.73 33.23 -0.98
N ASN A 26 -10.45 33.96 0.10
CA ASN A 26 -9.17 34.65 0.26
C ASN A 26 -8.00 33.63 0.31
N PHE A 27 -6.75 34.11 0.32
CA PHE A 27 -5.57 33.21 0.31
C PHE A 27 -5.59 32.16 1.42
N THR A 28 -6.16 32.45 2.59
CA THR A 28 -6.32 31.50 3.69
C THR A 28 -7.25 30.35 3.30
N ASP A 29 -8.38 30.66 2.67
CA ASP A 29 -9.36 29.66 2.23
C ASP A 29 -8.76 28.73 1.17
N LEU A 30 -8.01 29.30 0.23
CA LEU A 30 -7.30 28.52 -0.80
C LEU A 30 -6.20 27.63 -0.18
N TYR A 31 -5.43 28.15 0.77
CA TYR A 31 -4.41 27.37 1.48
C TYR A 31 -5.02 26.21 2.28
N ASN A 32 -6.11 26.47 3.01
CA ASN A 32 -6.83 25.43 3.75
C ASN A 32 -7.41 24.35 2.82
N ALA A 33 -7.89 24.74 1.63
CA ALA A 33 -8.35 23.79 0.61
C ALA A 33 -7.21 22.88 0.12
N ILE A 34 -5.99 23.42 -0.03
CA ILE A 34 -4.80 22.64 -0.38
C ILE A 34 -4.50 21.61 0.73
N ILE A 35 -4.42 22.05 1.99
CA ILE A 35 -4.15 21.16 3.13
C ILE A 35 -5.17 20.01 3.19
N LYS A 36 -6.46 20.32 3.06
CA LYS A 36 -7.53 19.31 3.06
C LYS A 36 -7.39 18.31 1.90
N ALA A 37 -7.02 18.78 0.71
CA ALA A 37 -6.80 17.92 -0.45
C ALA A 37 -5.58 16.99 -0.24
N GLU A 38 -4.49 17.51 0.34
CA GLU A 38 -3.30 16.72 0.67
C GLU A 38 -3.57 15.65 1.74
N GLU A 39 -4.36 15.98 2.77
CA GLU A 39 -4.82 15.02 3.78
C GLU A 39 -5.66 13.91 3.15
N GLN A 40 -6.59 14.26 2.26
CA GLN A 40 -7.42 13.29 1.56
C GLN A 40 -6.58 12.35 0.67
N ILE A 41 -5.56 12.88 -0.03
CA ILE A 41 -4.60 12.06 -0.79
C ILE A 41 -3.88 11.09 0.14
N GLY A 42 -3.47 11.55 1.32
CA GLY A 42 -2.89 10.70 2.37
C GLY A 42 -3.80 9.53 2.73
N SER A 43 -5.04 9.80 3.12
CA SER A 43 -6.04 8.79 3.47
C SER A 43 -6.27 7.79 2.32
N THR A 44 -6.44 8.28 1.09
CA THR A 44 -6.62 7.40 -0.09
C THR A 44 -5.37 6.54 -0.36
N ASN A 45 -4.16 7.08 -0.19
CA ASN A 45 -2.93 6.29 -0.32
C ASN A 45 -2.89 5.16 0.72
N GLN A 46 -3.24 5.45 1.98
CA GLN A 46 -3.27 4.47 3.06
C GLN A 46 -4.28 3.35 2.79
N GLU A 47 -5.49 3.68 2.33
CA GLU A 47 -6.51 2.70 1.94
C GLU A 47 -6.01 1.78 0.82
N VAL A 48 -5.39 2.36 -0.21
CA VAL A 48 -4.83 1.58 -1.32
C VAL A 48 -3.70 0.67 -0.83
N ILE A 49 -2.79 1.17 0.01
CA ILE A 49 -1.70 0.36 0.60
C ILE A 49 -2.27 -0.78 1.44
N ARG A 50 -3.29 -0.51 2.27
CA ARG A 50 -3.96 -1.52 3.09
C ARG A 50 -4.61 -2.60 2.23
N ALA A 51 -5.25 -2.23 1.11
CA ALA A 51 -5.79 -3.20 0.16
C ALA A 51 -4.70 -4.10 -0.45
N TYR A 52 -3.54 -3.54 -0.83
CA TYR A 52 -2.40 -4.33 -1.30
C TYR A 52 -1.85 -5.25 -0.21
N PHE A 53 -1.74 -4.76 1.03
CA PHE A 53 -1.29 -5.55 2.17
C PHE A 53 -2.22 -6.75 2.44
N LEU A 54 -3.54 -6.53 2.51
CA LEU A 54 -4.53 -7.58 2.70
C LEU A 54 -4.52 -8.60 1.56
N PHE A 55 -4.33 -8.14 0.31
CA PHE A 55 -4.15 -9.02 -0.83
C PHE A 55 -2.91 -9.91 -0.64
N GLY A 56 -1.78 -9.34 -0.22
CA GLY A 56 -0.54 -10.08 0.03
C GLY A 56 -0.68 -11.12 1.14
N LYS A 57 -1.39 -10.78 2.21
CA LYS A 57 -1.75 -11.71 3.29
C LYS A 57 -2.52 -12.91 2.73
N LYS A 58 -3.54 -12.64 1.90
CA LYS A 58 -4.34 -13.70 1.26
C LYS A 58 -3.51 -14.57 0.30
N LEU A 59 -2.58 -13.97 -0.45
CA LEU A 59 -1.66 -14.71 -1.32
C LEU A 59 -0.78 -15.67 -0.52
N LYS A 60 -0.22 -15.24 0.61
CA LYS A 60 0.64 -16.08 1.46
C LYS A 60 -0.15 -17.21 2.11
N GLU A 61 -1.36 -16.93 2.61
CA GLU A 61 -2.28 -17.96 3.12
C GLU A 61 -2.57 -19.04 2.07
N LYS A 62 -2.91 -18.62 0.84
CA LYS A 62 -3.19 -19.54 -0.28
C LYS A 62 -1.96 -20.32 -0.72
N LEU A 63 -0.79 -19.68 -0.74
CA LEU A 63 0.46 -20.36 -1.05
C LEU A 63 0.76 -21.46 -0.02
N ALA A 64 0.57 -21.16 1.28
CA ALA A 64 0.76 -22.12 2.35
C ALA A 64 -0.21 -23.30 2.23
N GLU A 65 -1.46 -23.07 1.81
CA GLU A 65 -2.43 -24.13 1.51
C GLU A 65 -1.94 -25.06 0.39
N TYR A 66 -1.41 -24.49 -0.71
CA TYR A 66 -0.91 -25.29 -1.81
C TYR A 66 0.36 -26.07 -1.49
N ILE A 67 1.26 -25.52 -0.67
CA ILE A 67 2.51 -26.18 -0.25
C ILE A 67 2.22 -27.45 0.58
N LYS A 68 1.10 -27.50 1.31
CA LYS A 68 0.71 -28.70 2.08
C LYS A 68 0.53 -29.95 1.20
N THR A 69 0.16 -29.78 -0.06
CA THR A 69 -0.20 -30.88 -0.97
C THR A 69 0.69 -30.94 -2.23
N ASN A 70 1.59 -29.98 -2.43
CA ASN A 70 2.40 -29.86 -3.63
C ASN A 70 3.82 -29.38 -3.32
N LYS A 71 4.80 -29.78 -4.14
CA LYS A 71 6.13 -29.14 -4.15
C LYS A 71 6.00 -27.63 -4.39
N GLU A 72 6.89 -26.85 -3.80
CA GLU A 72 6.85 -25.37 -3.84
C GLU A 72 6.69 -24.82 -5.26
N CYS A 73 7.49 -25.28 -6.23
CA CYS A 73 7.39 -24.83 -7.62
C CYS A 73 6.00 -25.06 -8.23
N LYS A 74 5.30 -26.15 -7.84
CA LYS A 74 3.94 -26.43 -8.31
C LYS A 74 2.91 -25.58 -7.56
N ALA A 75 3.09 -25.38 -6.26
CA ALA A 75 2.24 -24.50 -5.45
C ALA A 75 2.25 -23.05 -5.97
N GLN A 76 3.44 -22.52 -6.30
CA GLN A 76 3.57 -21.18 -6.90
C GLN A 76 2.86 -21.08 -8.25
N ARG A 77 2.98 -22.09 -9.12
CA ARG A 77 2.26 -22.12 -10.40
C ARG A 77 0.75 -22.16 -10.23
N LEU A 78 0.25 -22.93 -9.26
CA LEU A 78 -1.18 -23.00 -8.96
C LEU A 78 -1.71 -21.65 -8.47
N LEU A 79 -0.99 -21.01 -7.54
CA LEU A 79 -1.33 -19.68 -7.06
C LEU A 79 -1.37 -18.64 -8.19
N ILE A 80 -0.34 -18.58 -9.03
CA ILE A 80 -0.30 -17.64 -10.16
C ILE A 80 -1.46 -17.91 -11.12
N LYS A 81 -1.79 -19.18 -11.38
CA LYS A 81 -2.92 -19.55 -12.23
C LYS A 81 -4.25 -19.10 -11.63
N GLU A 82 -4.49 -19.38 -10.35
CA GLU A 82 -5.71 -18.95 -9.65
C GLU A 82 -5.85 -17.42 -9.66
N VAL A 83 -4.78 -16.72 -9.28
CA VAL A 83 -4.72 -15.26 -9.26
C VAL A 83 -4.96 -14.68 -10.66
N SER A 84 -4.36 -15.27 -11.70
CA SER A 84 -4.57 -14.83 -13.08
C SER A 84 -6.01 -15.03 -13.54
N VAL A 85 -6.66 -16.15 -13.19
CA VAL A 85 -8.07 -16.42 -13.53
C VAL A 85 -9.02 -15.44 -12.81
N GLN A 86 -8.72 -15.08 -11.57
CA GLN A 86 -9.55 -14.14 -10.80
C GLN A 86 -9.31 -12.68 -11.21
N LEU A 87 -8.11 -12.34 -11.65
CA LEU A 87 -7.74 -11.00 -12.12
C LEU A 87 -7.96 -10.78 -13.61
N SER A 88 -8.27 -11.82 -14.39
CA SER A 88 -8.46 -11.72 -15.84
C SER A 88 -9.75 -10.99 -16.20
N PHE A 89 -9.66 -9.67 -16.10
CA PHE A 89 -10.41 -8.68 -16.85
C PHE A 89 -9.35 -7.96 -17.72
N ASP A 90 -9.12 -8.45 -18.94
CA ASP A 90 -8.24 -7.86 -19.98
C ASP A 90 -6.77 -7.50 -19.64
N LEU A 91 -6.22 -7.95 -18.50
CA LEU A 91 -4.84 -7.62 -18.13
C LEU A 91 -3.82 -8.55 -18.82
N SER A 92 -2.79 -7.96 -19.44
CA SER A 92 -1.64 -8.72 -19.94
C SER A 92 -0.89 -9.44 -18.81
N LYS A 93 -0.23 -10.57 -19.13
CA LYS A 93 0.59 -11.33 -18.17
C LYS A 93 1.59 -10.45 -17.41
N ASN A 94 2.25 -9.53 -18.12
CA ASN A 94 3.19 -8.56 -17.54
C ASN A 94 2.52 -7.61 -16.52
N ALA A 95 1.27 -7.21 -16.77
CA ALA A 95 0.52 -6.37 -15.83
C ALA A 95 0.17 -7.13 -14.53
N VAL A 96 -0.19 -8.41 -14.65
CA VAL A 96 -0.45 -9.28 -13.49
C VAL A 96 0.83 -9.48 -12.68
N GLU A 97 1.96 -9.80 -13.33
CA GLU A 97 3.26 -9.97 -12.67
C GLU A 97 3.69 -8.71 -11.92
N LYS A 98 3.59 -7.53 -12.54
CA LYS A 98 3.88 -6.24 -11.87
C LYS A 98 2.97 -5.97 -10.68
N ARG A 99 1.70 -6.37 -10.75
CA ARG A 99 0.75 -6.22 -9.64
C ARG A 99 1.11 -7.16 -8.49
N ILE A 100 1.44 -8.42 -8.78
CA ILE A 100 1.91 -9.39 -7.77
C ILE A 100 3.20 -8.90 -7.10
N GLU A 101 4.14 -8.38 -7.88
CA GLU A 101 5.40 -7.85 -7.32
C GLU A 101 5.16 -6.68 -6.38
N ARG A 102 4.27 -5.75 -6.76
CA ARG A 102 3.85 -4.66 -5.88
C ARG A 102 3.21 -5.18 -4.59
N VAL A 103 2.32 -6.17 -4.69
CA VAL A 103 1.70 -6.81 -3.53
C VAL A 103 2.78 -7.38 -2.60
N ARG A 104 3.76 -8.11 -3.15
CA ARG A 104 4.86 -8.71 -2.37
C ARG A 104 5.65 -7.66 -1.61
N LYS A 105 6.13 -6.62 -2.30
CA LYS A 105 6.92 -5.55 -1.67
C LYS A 105 6.17 -4.84 -0.55
N ILE A 106 4.90 -4.50 -0.77
CA ILE A 106 4.07 -3.86 0.26
C ILE A 106 3.84 -4.81 1.43
N TYR A 107 3.48 -6.06 1.15
CA TYR A 107 3.20 -7.04 2.18
C TYR A 107 4.43 -7.35 3.04
N ASP A 108 5.57 -7.63 2.41
CA ASP A 108 6.79 -7.98 3.12
C ASP A 108 7.29 -6.76 3.93
N LEU A 109 7.27 -5.54 3.38
CA LEU A 109 7.65 -4.33 4.12
C LEU A 109 6.82 -4.14 5.40
N PHE A 110 5.48 -4.07 5.28
CA PHE A 110 4.59 -3.77 6.42
C PHE A 110 4.36 -4.96 7.36
N THR A 111 4.62 -6.19 6.92
CA THR A 111 4.66 -7.33 7.85
C THR A 111 5.86 -7.21 8.78
N THR A 112 7.00 -6.70 8.28
CA THR A 112 8.23 -6.57 9.06
C THR A 112 8.23 -5.33 9.96
N ILE A 113 7.88 -4.15 9.42
CA ILE A 113 7.93 -2.90 10.22
C ILE A 113 6.68 -2.65 11.07
N GLY A 114 5.61 -3.44 10.87
CA GLY A 114 4.32 -3.31 11.54
C GLY A 114 3.21 -2.76 10.64
N GLU A 115 2.03 -3.39 10.70
CA GLU A 115 0.84 -2.97 9.94
C GLU A 115 0.35 -1.57 10.36
N ASP A 116 0.55 -1.19 11.63
CA ASP A 116 0.23 0.13 12.17
C ASP A 116 0.99 1.25 11.43
N LYS A 117 2.15 0.95 10.84
CA LYS A 117 2.92 1.94 10.08
C LYS A 117 2.25 2.37 8.79
N ILE A 118 1.25 1.63 8.28
CA ILE A 118 0.48 2.05 7.10
C ILE A 118 -0.22 3.39 7.37
N GLU A 119 -0.73 3.61 8.58
CA GLU A 119 -1.44 4.84 8.98
C GLU A 119 -0.54 6.08 9.00
N LYS A 120 0.78 5.87 8.95
CA LYS A 120 1.76 6.95 8.92
C LYS A 120 2.13 7.39 7.51
N VAL A 121 1.77 6.61 6.49
CA VAL A 121 2.10 6.94 5.10
C VAL A 121 1.20 8.08 4.61
N LYS A 122 1.80 9.20 4.21
CA LYS A 122 1.06 10.39 3.73
C LYS A 122 1.30 10.62 2.24
N SER A 123 2.57 10.77 1.84
CA SER A 123 2.90 11.18 0.46
C SER A 123 3.26 10.02 -0.49
N TYR A 124 3.39 8.80 0.03
CA TYR A 124 3.78 7.64 -0.77
C TYR A 124 2.56 6.83 -1.18
N SER A 125 2.32 6.75 -2.49
CA SER A 125 1.38 5.80 -3.05
C SER A 125 1.97 4.39 -3.10
N ALA A 126 1.11 3.38 -3.15
CA ALA A 126 1.51 2.00 -3.41
C ALA A 126 2.38 1.84 -4.67
N LEU A 127 2.16 2.68 -5.69
CA LEU A 127 2.99 2.73 -6.89
C LEU A 127 4.41 3.21 -6.57
N ARG A 128 4.57 4.29 -5.79
CA ARG A 128 5.89 4.78 -5.37
C ARG A 128 6.64 3.74 -4.55
N ILE A 129 5.96 3.09 -3.60
CA ILE A 129 6.56 2.02 -2.79
C ILE A 129 7.03 0.86 -3.69
N SER A 130 6.24 0.47 -4.70
CA SER A 130 6.61 -0.62 -5.61
C SER A 130 7.84 -0.38 -6.47
N LYS A 131 8.25 0.89 -6.61
CA LYS A 131 9.46 1.27 -7.36
C LYS A 131 10.74 1.09 -6.53
N LEU A 132 10.63 0.95 -5.21
CA LEU A 132 11.78 0.63 -4.36
C LEU A 132 12.30 -0.76 -4.75
N ASN A 133 13.61 -0.92 -4.87
CA ASN A 133 14.23 -2.24 -5.01
C ASN A 133 14.28 -2.96 -3.65
N TRP A 134 14.69 -4.22 -3.63
CA TRP A 134 14.72 -5.01 -2.39
C TRP A 134 15.75 -4.48 -1.39
N ASP A 135 16.94 -4.07 -1.85
CA ASP A 135 17.96 -3.45 -1.00
C ASP A 135 17.45 -2.16 -0.32
N GLU A 136 16.70 -1.33 -1.03
CA GLU A 136 16.06 -0.13 -0.47
C GLU A 136 14.99 -0.47 0.58
N ILE A 137 14.26 -1.57 0.38
CA ILE A 137 13.29 -2.07 1.37
C ILE A 137 14.01 -2.58 2.60
N ASP A 138 15.11 -3.32 2.44
CA ASP A 138 15.91 -3.85 3.54
C ASP A 138 16.50 -2.71 4.39
N VAL A 139 17.06 -1.68 3.74
CA VAL A 139 17.55 -0.46 4.43
C VAL A 139 16.43 0.26 5.20
N ILE A 140 15.18 0.20 4.72
CA ILE A 140 14.04 0.75 5.47
C ILE A 140 13.78 -0.12 6.69
N VAL A 141 13.67 -1.44 6.50
CA VAL A 141 13.40 -2.42 7.55
C VAL A 141 14.41 -2.32 8.69
N GLU A 142 15.71 -2.29 8.39
CA GLU A 142 16.80 -2.18 9.37
C GLU A 142 16.62 -0.98 10.32
N LYS A 143 15.99 0.10 9.86
CA LYS A 143 15.74 1.30 10.67
C LYS A 143 14.61 1.15 11.69
N PHE A 144 13.88 0.03 11.67
CA PHE A 144 12.77 -0.30 12.57
C PHE A 144 13.04 -1.58 13.38
N GLU A 145 14.20 -2.23 13.20
CA GLU A 145 14.59 -3.43 13.97
C GLU A 145 15.20 -3.12 15.36
N PHE A 146 15.06 -1.88 15.87
CA PHE A 146 15.59 -1.45 17.17
C PHE A 146 14.55 -0.71 18.02
#